data_AF-A0A0S2INN7-F1
#
_entry.id   AF-A0A0S2INN7-F1
#
_cell.length_a   1.000
_cell.length_b   1.000
_cell.length_c   1.000
_cell.angle_alpha   90.00
_cell.angle_beta   90.00
_cell.angle_gamma   90.00
#
_symmetry.space_group_name_H-M   'P 1'
#
loop_
_entity.id
_entity.type
_entity.pdbx_description
1 polymer ?
#
loop_
_entity_poly.entity_id
_entity_poly.type
_entity_poly.pdbx_seq_one_letter_code
_entity_poly.pdbx_strand_id
1 'polypeptide(L)'
;MTYFRMALKKTEIHFGAKAKAVIEASGDTQVVAAKKLGLSVPGLGSITQNRVKSTAYEVLLAFVREYNADLLYLIDNSIPVFPIRYSSSKERNMAETKDENRALYDLISTTKGLREIILNLLKFPPKKRKAIGDMIATLLEKDEL
;
A
#
# COMPACT_ATOMS: atom_id res chain seq x y z
N MET A 1 -16.08 -29.30 -37.04
CA MET A 1 -16.61 -28.32 -36.07
C MET A 1 -16.03 -28.67 -34.71
N THR A 2 -14.86 -28.13 -34.39
CA THR A 2 -14.15 -28.43 -33.14
C THR A 2 -14.48 -27.34 -32.14
N TYR A 3 -15.22 -27.69 -31.09
CA TYR A 3 -15.59 -26.75 -30.03
C TYR A 3 -14.36 -26.40 -29.19
N PHE A 4 -13.85 -25.18 -29.31
CA PHE A 4 -12.92 -24.62 -28.33
C PHE A 4 -13.67 -24.42 -27.03
N ARG A 5 -13.45 -25.32 -26.07
CA ARG A 5 -13.82 -25.15 -24.68
C ARG A 5 -12.88 -24.06 -24.11
N MET A 6 -13.22 -22.79 -24.27
CA MET A 6 -12.60 -21.71 -23.50
C MET A 6 -12.88 -22.02 -22.03
N ALA A 7 -11.87 -22.55 -21.34
CA ALA A 7 -11.88 -22.57 -19.89
C ALA A 7 -12.03 -21.11 -19.44
N LEU A 8 -13.11 -20.80 -18.71
CA LEU A 8 -13.21 -19.55 -17.98
C LEU A 8 -11.91 -19.44 -17.16
N LYS A 9 -10.99 -18.55 -17.55
CA LYS A 9 -9.85 -18.21 -16.70
C LYS A 9 -10.46 -17.84 -15.35
N LYS A 10 -10.12 -18.58 -14.29
CA LYS A 10 -10.50 -18.21 -12.92
C LYS A 10 -10.12 -16.75 -12.77
N THR A 11 -11.10 -15.87 -12.67
CA THR A 11 -10.87 -14.45 -12.42
C THR A 11 -10.17 -14.38 -11.08
N GLU A 12 -8.88 -14.12 -11.10
CA GLU A 12 -8.08 -14.08 -9.89
C GLU A 12 -8.53 -12.86 -9.09
N ILE A 13 -9.05 -13.10 -7.88
CA ILE A 13 -9.54 -12.03 -7.01
C ILE A 13 -8.31 -11.47 -6.32
N HIS A 14 -7.98 -10.21 -6.58
CA HIS A 14 -6.79 -9.57 -6.02
C HIS A 14 -7.05 -8.79 -4.73
N PHE A 15 -8.31 -8.72 -4.27
CA PHE A 15 -8.67 -7.92 -3.09
C PHE A 15 -7.76 -8.19 -1.88
N GLY A 16 -7.53 -9.46 -1.51
CA GLY A 16 -6.68 -9.80 -0.38
C GLY A 16 -5.25 -9.28 -0.50
N ALA A 17 -4.66 -9.42 -1.69
CA ALA A 17 -3.32 -8.93 -1.99
C ALA A 17 -3.26 -7.40 -2.00
N LYS A 18 -4.30 -6.72 -2.50
CA LYS A 18 -4.40 -5.25 -2.49
C LYS A 18 -4.58 -4.70 -1.08
N ALA A 19 -5.44 -5.34 -0.27
CA ALA A 19 -5.62 -5.01 1.13
C ALA A 19 -4.30 -5.14 1.90
N LYS A 20 -3.53 -6.22 1.65
CA LYS A 20 -2.19 -6.41 2.22
C LYS A 20 -1.24 -5.26 1.83
N ALA A 21 -1.17 -4.93 0.53
CA ALA A 21 -0.30 -3.87 0.03
C ALA A 21 -0.63 -2.49 0.64
N VAL A 22 -1.91 -2.19 0.89
CA VAL A 22 -2.34 -0.95 1.56
C VAL A 22 -1.87 -0.89 3.01
N ILE A 23 -1.98 -1.99 3.75
CA ILE A 23 -1.55 -2.07 5.16
C ILE A 23 -0.02 -1.98 5.28
N GLU A 24 0.70 -2.67 4.43
CA GLU A 24 2.17 -2.62 4.41
C GLU A 24 2.67 -1.20 4.07
N ALA A 25 2.03 -0.54 3.10
CA ALA A 25 2.34 0.85 2.75
C ALA A 25 2.10 1.84 3.89
N SER A 26 1.17 1.55 4.80
CA SER A 26 0.92 2.40 5.96
C SER A 26 1.91 2.18 7.12
N GLY A 27 2.69 1.09 7.09
CA GLY A 27 3.55 0.68 8.19
C GLY A 27 2.80 0.14 9.42
N ASP A 28 1.51 -0.16 9.30
CA ASP A 28 0.75 -0.71 10.42
C ASP A 28 1.08 -2.20 10.63
N THR A 29 1.18 -2.62 11.89
CA THR A 29 1.19 -4.05 12.20
C THR A 29 -0.18 -4.66 11.96
N GLN A 30 -0.25 -5.98 11.74
CA GLN A 30 -1.53 -6.68 11.55
C GLN A 30 -2.52 -6.45 12.71
N VAL A 31 -2.03 -6.28 13.94
CA VAL A 31 -2.87 -6.00 15.11
C VAL A 31 -3.47 -4.60 15.05
N VAL A 32 -2.67 -3.60 14.70
CA VAL A 32 -3.13 -2.21 14.55
C VAL A 32 -4.13 -2.10 13.40
N ALA A 33 -3.82 -2.72 12.25
CA ALA A 33 -4.69 -2.71 11.10
C ALA A 33 -6.04 -3.40 11.36
N ALA A 34 -6.03 -4.57 12.02
CA ALA A 34 -7.26 -5.26 12.39
C ALA A 34 -8.16 -4.38 13.27
N LYS A 35 -7.56 -3.68 14.25
CA LYS A 35 -8.29 -2.76 15.12
C LYS A 35 -8.90 -1.59 14.35
N LYS A 36 -8.15 -0.92 13.47
CA LYS A 36 -8.66 0.20 12.65
C LYS A 36 -9.81 -0.24 11.75
N LEU A 37 -9.68 -1.42 11.14
CA LEU A 37 -10.68 -1.96 10.21
C LEU A 37 -11.90 -2.57 10.90
N GLY A 38 -11.95 -2.60 12.24
CA GLY A 38 -13.03 -3.26 12.98
C GLY A 38 -13.08 -4.77 12.78
N LEU A 39 -11.93 -5.40 12.49
CA LEU A 39 -11.78 -6.82 12.20
C LEU A 39 -11.06 -7.54 13.34
N SER A 40 -11.25 -8.85 13.43
CA SER A 40 -10.36 -9.70 14.22
C SER A 40 -9.02 -9.90 13.50
N VAL A 41 -7.93 -10.08 14.26
CA VAL A 41 -6.60 -10.37 13.68
C VAL A 41 -6.64 -11.60 12.76
N PRO A 42 -7.31 -12.72 13.12
CA PRO A 42 -7.47 -13.86 12.20
C PRO A 42 -8.35 -13.56 10.98
N GLY A 43 -9.38 -12.72 11.15
CA GLY A 43 -10.25 -12.28 10.06
C GLY A 43 -9.49 -11.49 9.02
N LEU A 44 -8.69 -10.51 9.47
CA LEU A 44 -7.79 -9.76 8.59
C LEU A 44 -6.75 -10.68 7.93
N GLY A 45 -6.19 -11.63 8.67
CA GLY A 45 -5.23 -12.61 8.13
C GLY A 45 -5.83 -13.47 7.01
N SER A 46 -7.10 -13.87 7.15
CA SER A 46 -7.81 -14.63 6.13
C SER A 46 -8.04 -13.81 4.85
N ILE A 47 -8.30 -12.51 4.99
CA ILE A 47 -8.42 -11.57 3.87
C ILE A 47 -7.08 -11.42 3.17
N THR A 48 -6.02 -11.05 3.89
CA THR A 48 -4.71 -10.72 3.28
C THR A 48 -4.01 -11.94 2.65
N GLN A 49 -4.36 -13.15 3.09
CA GLN A 49 -3.91 -14.42 2.50
C GLN A 49 -4.81 -14.92 1.37
N ASN A 50 -5.77 -14.11 0.92
CA ASN A 50 -6.70 -14.42 -0.18
C ASN A 50 -7.54 -15.69 0.05
N ARG A 51 -7.78 -16.04 1.33
CA ARG A 51 -8.64 -17.18 1.72
C ARG A 51 -10.12 -16.82 1.65
N VAL A 52 -10.43 -15.53 1.59
CA VAL A 52 -11.77 -14.98 1.48
C VAL A 52 -12.09 -14.69 0.00
N LYS A 53 -13.17 -15.28 -0.51
CA LYS A 53 -13.60 -15.14 -1.92
C LYS A 53 -14.40 -13.86 -2.22
N SER A 54 -14.93 -13.22 -1.19
CA SER A 54 -15.73 -12.01 -1.30
C SER A 54 -15.64 -11.22 -0.01
N THR A 55 -15.50 -9.91 -0.11
CA THR A 55 -15.44 -9.02 1.04
C THR A 55 -16.77 -8.30 1.24
N ALA A 56 -17.10 -7.98 2.49
CA ALA A 56 -18.29 -7.18 2.80
C ALA A 56 -18.06 -5.72 2.42
N TYR A 57 -19.14 -5.01 2.10
CA TYR A 57 -19.08 -3.59 1.70
C TYR A 57 -18.48 -2.72 2.80
N GLU A 58 -18.79 -3.03 4.07
CA GLU A 58 -18.31 -2.35 5.26
C GLU A 58 -16.78 -2.43 5.38
N VAL A 59 -16.20 -3.57 4.98
CA VAL A 59 -14.75 -3.76 4.97
C VAL A 59 -14.10 -2.88 3.92
N LEU A 60 -14.68 -2.80 2.71
CA LEU A 60 -14.18 -1.90 1.66
C LEU A 60 -14.21 -0.44 2.14
N LEU A 61 -15.32 -0.01 2.75
CA LEU A 61 -15.44 1.34 3.30
C LEU A 61 -14.44 1.61 4.43
N ALA A 62 -14.15 0.62 5.28
CA ALA A 62 -13.14 0.76 6.33
C ALA A 62 -11.75 1.02 5.72
N PHE A 63 -11.37 0.34 4.65
CA PHE A 63 -10.12 0.61 3.94
C PHE A 63 -10.09 2.02 3.33
N VAL A 64 -11.19 2.46 2.73
CA VAL A 64 -11.29 3.83 2.18
C VAL A 64 -11.12 4.87 3.28
N ARG A 65 -11.73 4.66 4.46
CA ARG A 65 -11.71 5.65 5.56
C ARG A 65 -10.39 5.69 6.32
N GLU A 66 -9.86 4.52 6.68
CA GLU A 66 -8.69 4.43 7.56
C GLU A 66 -7.37 4.60 6.80
N TYR A 67 -7.35 4.20 5.53
CA TYR A 67 -6.15 4.19 4.70
C TYR A 67 -6.22 5.10 3.47
N ASN A 68 -7.34 5.83 3.28
CA ASN A 68 -7.60 6.57 2.04
C ASN A 68 -7.44 5.69 0.79
N ALA A 69 -7.75 4.39 0.86
CA ALA A 69 -7.60 3.51 -0.29
C ALA A 69 -8.61 3.87 -1.39
N ASP A 70 -8.18 3.89 -2.65
CA ASP A 70 -9.08 4.05 -3.78
C ASP A 70 -9.99 2.82 -3.91
N LEU A 71 -11.31 3.03 -3.83
CA LEU A 71 -12.29 1.95 -3.91
C LEU A 71 -12.18 1.18 -5.24
N LEU A 72 -11.93 1.89 -6.35
CA LEU A 72 -11.78 1.27 -7.66
C LEU A 72 -10.50 0.41 -7.70
N TYR A 73 -9.43 0.83 -7.01
CA TYR A 73 -8.24 -0.01 -6.85
C TYR A 73 -8.60 -1.33 -6.15
N LEU A 74 -9.36 -1.28 -5.04
CA LEU A 74 -9.68 -2.47 -4.25
C LEU A 74 -10.53 -3.51 -4.99
N ILE A 75 -11.42 -3.08 -5.90
CA ILE A 75 -12.40 -3.96 -6.55
C ILE A 75 -12.07 -4.36 -8.00
N ASP A 76 -11.29 -3.55 -8.72
CA ASP A 76 -10.99 -3.80 -10.14
C ASP A 76 -9.75 -4.68 -10.28
N ASN A 77 -9.96 -5.98 -10.57
CA ASN A 77 -8.88 -6.94 -10.74
C ASN A 77 -7.96 -6.66 -11.94
N SER A 78 -8.34 -5.78 -12.88
CA SER A 78 -7.44 -5.36 -13.97
C SER A 78 -6.30 -4.46 -13.46
N ILE A 79 -6.48 -3.82 -12.30
CA ILE A 79 -5.46 -2.98 -11.68
C ILE A 79 -4.48 -3.88 -10.90
N PRO A 80 -3.18 -3.87 -11.24
CA PRO A 80 -2.19 -4.73 -10.60
C PRO A 80 -1.99 -4.40 -9.11
N VAL A 81 -1.51 -5.38 -8.34
CA VAL A 81 -1.17 -5.20 -6.92
C VAL A 81 0.15 -4.45 -6.81
N PHE A 82 0.12 -3.20 -6.35
CA PHE A 82 1.33 -2.42 -6.08
C PHE A 82 1.22 -1.71 -4.71
N PRO A 83 2.30 -1.70 -3.92
CA PRO A 83 2.32 -0.93 -2.70
C PRO A 83 2.44 0.57 -3.02
N ILE A 84 1.74 1.39 -2.23
CA ILE A 84 1.92 2.85 -2.04
C ILE A 84 1.18 3.81 -3.01
N ARG A 85 0.96 3.49 -4.30
CA ARG A 85 0.67 4.57 -5.29
C ARG A 85 -0.79 4.96 -5.60
N TYR A 86 -1.81 4.40 -4.96
CA TYR A 86 -3.20 4.63 -5.41
C TYR A 86 -4.17 4.92 -4.27
N SER A 87 -3.85 5.88 -3.41
CA SER A 87 -4.80 6.44 -2.44
C SER A 87 -5.74 7.47 -3.07
N SER A 88 -5.48 7.89 -4.32
CA SER A 88 -6.43 8.68 -5.10
C SER A 88 -6.26 8.52 -6.61
N SER A 89 -7.31 8.87 -7.36
CA SER A 89 -7.28 8.98 -8.82
C SER A 89 -6.22 9.96 -9.34
N LYS A 90 -5.76 10.92 -8.51
CA LYS A 90 -4.64 11.81 -8.84
C LYS A 90 -3.29 11.10 -8.87
N GLU A 91 -3.08 10.10 -8.01
CA GLU A 91 -1.81 9.37 -7.91
C GLU A 91 -1.66 8.29 -8.98
N ARG A 92 -2.78 7.82 -9.57
CA ARG A 92 -2.77 6.95 -10.76
C ARG A 92 -2.01 7.54 -11.93
N ASN A 93 -2.01 8.86 -12.06
CA ASN A 93 -1.37 9.58 -13.15
C ASN A 93 0.11 9.94 -12.87
N MET A 94 0.65 9.66 -11.68
CA MET A 94 2.05 10.00 -11.33
C MET A 94 3.09 9.02 -11.89
N ALA A 95 2.68 7.82 -12.32
CA ALA A 95 3.57 6.86 -12.97
C ALA A 95 4.10 7.36 -14.33
N GLU A 96 3.50 8.41 -14.90
CA GLU A 96 3.87 8.98 -16.20
C GLU A 96 4.79 10.22 -16.12
N THR A 97 5.05 10.76 -14.92
CA THR A 97 5.91 11.94 -14.77
C THR A 97 7.40 11.57 -14.81
N LYS A 98 8.03 11.83 -15.97
CA LYS A 98 9.49 11.69 -16.26
C LYS A 98 10.43 12.55 -15.40
N ASP A 99 9.94 13.20 -14.34
CA ASP A 99 10.74 14.05 -13.46
C ASP A 99 10.80 13.41 -12.07
N GLU A 100 11.90 12.71 -11.82
CA GLU A 100 12.15 11.98 -10.57
C GLU A 100 12.11 12.90 -9.34
N ASN A 101 12.54 14.17 -9.48
CA ASN A 101 12.52 15.14 -8.39
C ASN A 101 11.09 15.57 -8.05
N ARG A 102 10.25 15.74 -9.08
CA ARG A 102 8.83 16.04 -8.89
C ARG A 102 8.09 14.87 -8.27
N ALA A 103 8.34 13.65 -8.76
CA ALA A 103 7.75 12.44 -8.20
C ALA A 103 8.17 12.23 -6.72
N LEU A 104 9.44 12.51 -6.39
CA LEU A 104 9.94 12.43 -5.01
C LEU A 104 9.31 13.51 -4.11
N TYR A 105 9.23 14.75 -4.59
CA TYR A 105 8.58 15.83 -3.85
C TYR A 105 7.11 15.52 -3.59
N ASP A 106 6.40 15.08 -4.63
CA ASP A 106 4.99 14.72 -4.53
C ASP A 106 4.81 13.59 -3.51
N LEU A 107 5.62 12.53 -3.56
CA LEU A 107 5.60 11.43 -2.59
C LEU A 107 5.84 11.90 -1.15
N ILE A 108 6.83 12.77 -0.93
CA ILE A 108 7.13 13.34 0.38
C ILE A 108 5.95 14.22 0.86
N SER A 109 5.32 14.96 -0.05
CA SER A 109 4.28 15.93 0.29
C SER A 109 2.91 15.29 0.56
N THR A 110 2.57 14.19 -0.13
CA THR A 110 1.27 13.51 -0.03
C THR A 110 1.25 12.43 1.07
N THR A 111 2.40 11.86 1.42
CA THR A 111 2.49 10.81 2.45
C THR A 111 2.66 11.43 3.84
N LYS A 112 1.60 11.48 4.64
CA LYS A 112 1.59 12.14 5.97
C LYS A 112 2.78 11.71 6.87
N GLY A 113 3.02 10.40 7.00
CA GLY A 113 4.12 9.89 7.83
C GLY A 113 5.50 10.30 7.33
N LEU A 114 5.73 10.20 6.01
CA LEU A 114 7.00 10.59 5.40
C LEU A 114 7.24 12.10 5.50
N ARG A 115 6.19 12.90 5.29
CA ARG A 115 6.22 14.36 5.46
C ARG A 115 6.65 14.74 6.88
N GLU A 116 6.06 14.12 7.90
CA GLU A 116 6.39 14.38 9.30
C GLU A 116 7.84 13.98 9.63
N ILE A 117 8.30 12.83 9.11
CA ILE A 117 9.69 12.39 9.25
C ILE A 117 10.66 13.41 8.63
N ILE A 118 10.41 13.85 7.39
CA ILE A 118 11.25 14.84 6.69
C ILE A 118 11.28 16.17 7.47
N LEU A 119 10.12 16.67 7.92
CA LEU A 119 10.05 17.89 8.72
C LEU A 119 10.83 17.78 10.02
N ASN A 120 10.81 16.63 10.68
CA ASN A 120 11.60 16.40 11.89
C ASN A 120 13.09 16.26 11.59
N LEU A 121 13.47 15.64 10.47
CA LEU A 121 14.85 15.57 10.02
C LEU A 121 15.45 16.96 9.79
N LEU A 122 14.68 17.88 9.18
CA LEU A 122 15.12 19.26 8.93
C LEU A 122 15.42 20.05 10.21
N LYS A 123 14.81 19.68 11.35
CA LYS A 123 15.08 20.28 12.66
C LYS A 123 16.42 19.83 13.25
N PHE A 124 17.00 18.73 12.77
CA PHE A 124 18.28 18.23 13.26
C PHE A 124 19.47 18.95 12.60
N PRO A 125 20.56 19.19 13.37
CA PRO A 125 21.83 19.65 12.80
C PRO A 125 22.35 18.69 11.72
N PRO A 126 23.11 19.19 10.72
CA PRO A 126 23.62 18.36 9.62
C PRO A 126 24.33 17.09 10.06
N LYS A 127 25.12 17.14 11.14
CA LYS A 127 25.84 15.98 11.70
C LYS A 127 24.89 14.86 12.17
N LYS A 128 23.77 15.23 12.81
CA LYS A 128 22.74 14.26 13.25
C LYS A 128 21.94 13.73 12.07
N ARG A 129 21.62 14.57 11.08
CA ARG A 129 20.99 14.12 9.83
C ARG A 129 21.84 13.08 9.10
N LYS A 130 23.16 13.32 8.99
CA LYS A 130 24.10 12.37 8.40
C LYS A 130 24.09 11.03 9.14
N ALA A 131 24.22 11.05 10.47
CA ALA A 131 24.22 9.82 11.27
C ALA A 131 22.92 9.00 11.11
N ILE A 132 21.76 9.66 10.98
CA ILE A 132 20.50 8.98 10.70
C ILE A 132 20.52 8.37 9.29
N GLY A 133 21.04 9.09 8.29
CA GLY A 133 21.21 8.57 6.93
C GLY A 133 22.11 7.33 6.89
N ASP A 134 23.26 7.37 7.58
CA ASP A 134 24.19 6.24 7.68
C ASP A 134 23.55 5.03 8.37
N MET A 135 22.74 5.26 9.42
CA MET A 135 21.98 4.20 10.09
C MET A 135 20.94 3.55 9.17
N ILE A 136 20.21 4.35 8.38
CA ILE A 136 19.23 3.82 7.41
C ILE A 136 19.94 2.97 6.35
N ALA A 137 21.05 3.45 5.79
CA ALA A 137 21.83 2.69 4.80
C ALA A 137 22.27 1.32 5.37
N THR A 138 22.75 1.30 6.61
CA THR A 138 23.16 0.06 7.29
C THR A 138 22.01 -0.93 7.50
N LEU A 139 20.78 -0.45 7.73
CA LEU A 139 19.61 -1.33 7.87
C LEU A 139 19.23 -1.96 6.54
N LEU A 140 19.30 -1.19 5.45
CA LEU A 140 18.99 -1.67 4.09
C LEU A 140 19.99 -2.74 3.63
N GLU A 141 21.28 -2.59 3.95
CA GLU A 141 22.31 -3.59 3.65
C GLU A 141 22.11 -4.92 4.39
N LYS A 142 21.40 -4.93 5.53
CA LYS A 142 21.16 -6.14 6.33
C LYS A 142 19.93 -6.94 5.91
N ASP A 143 19.02 -6.33 5.16
CA ASP A 143 17.82 -7.01 4.64
C ASP A 143 18.10 -7.79 3.33
N GLU A 144 19.31 -7.67 2.74
CA GLU A 144 19.76 -8.41 1.55
C GLU A 144 20.57 -9.70 1.88
N LEU A 145 20.66 -10.09 3.16
CA LEU A 145 21.41 -11.29 3.64
C LEU A 145 20.51 -12.38 4.22
#